data_AF-A0A3B0T5A8-F1
#
_entry.id   AF-A0A3B0T5A8-F1
#
_cell.length_a   1.000
_cell.length_b   1.000
_cell.length_c   1.000
_cell.angle_alpha   90.00
_cell.angle_beta   90.00
_cell.angle_gamma   90.00
#
_symmetry.space_group_name_H-M   'P 1'
#
loop_
_entity.id
_entity.type
_entity.pdbx_description
1 polymer ?
#
loop_
_entity_poly.entity_id
_entity_poly.type
_entity_poly.pdbx_seq_one_letter_code
_entity_poly.pdbx_strand_id
1 'polypeptide(L)'
;MNKKSGASKASADRLVKTIRRKTRQTYSSEEKIRNVLAGLRGWESISALCRREGISESLYYSWSQEFLEAGKRRLSGDTARQATSPEVKELRSEAMALKECVADLTLENRLLGPIGNIPPAEAETNFYAAMERSDMAA
;
A
#
# COMPACT_ATOMS: atom_id res chain seq x y z
N MET A 1 12.21 47.50 44.59
CA MET A 1 12.50 46.18 44.01
C MET A 1 11.21 45.49 43.52
N ASN A 2 11.22 45.23 42.21
CA ASN A 2 10.49 44.26 41.38
C ASN A 2 9.37 43.37 41.97
N LYS A 3 8.14 43.54 41.47
CA LYS A 3 7.08 42.51 41.46
C LYS A 3 6.22 42.62 40.19
N LYS A 4 6.72 42.12 39.05
CA LYS A 4 5.89 41.89 37.82
C LYS A 4 6.06 40.50 37.20
N SER A 5 6.87 39.61 37.77
CA SER A 5 7.20 38.31 37.17
C SER A 5 6.12 37.22 37.28
N GLY A 6 5.18 37.33 38.24
CA GLY A 6 4.14 36.31 38.44
C GLY A 6 3.03 36.32 37.37
N ALA A 7 2.63 37.51 36.90
CA ALA A 7 1.57 37.66 35.90
C ALA A 7 2.01 37.22 34.49
N SER A 8 3.28 37.46 34.12
CA SER A 8 3.81 37.05 32.83
C SER A 8 3.95 35.53 32.70
N LYS A 9 4.37 34.86 33.78
CA LYS A 9 4.47 33.39 33.84
C LYS A 9 3.10 32.73 33.70
N ALA A 10 2.08 33.24 34.41
CA ALA A 10 0.72 32.73 34.31
C ALA A 10 0.10 32.94 32.91
N SER A 11 0.42 34.05 32.23
CA SER A 11 -0.01 34.29 30.85
C SER A 11 0.66 33.32 29.86
N ALA A 12 1.97 33.12 29.99
CA ALA A 12 2.72 32.17 29.18
C ALA A 12 2.22 30.72 29.37
N ASP A 13 1.95 30.30 30.60
CA ASP A 13 1.41 28.96 30.88
C ASP A 13 0.02 28.74 30.26
N ARG A 14 -0.83 29.78 30.24
CA ARG A 14 -2.14 29.73 29.56
C ARG A 14 -1.99 29.63 28.04
N LEU A 15 -1.03 30.34 27.45
CA LEU A 15 -0.72 30.25 26.02
C LEU A 15 -0.22 28.84 25.68
N VAL A 16 0.72 28.28 26.45
CA VAL A 16 1.25 26.93 26.24
C VAL A 16 0.15 25.87 26.36
N LYS A 17 -0.75 25.98 27.34
CA LYS A 17 -1.91 25.08 27.45
C LYS A 17 -2.84 25.18 26.25
N THR A 18 -3.10 26.38 25.75
CA THR A 18 -3.94 26.60 24.57
C THR A 18 -3.30 26.02 23.31
N ILE A 19 -1.99 26.24 23.12
CA ILE A 19 -1.21 25.64 22.02
C ILE A 19 -1.31 24.13 22.11
N ARG A 20 -0.98 23.53 23.26
CA ARG A 20 -1.05 22.07 23.46
C ARG A 20 -2.43 21.48 23.19
N ARG A 21 -3.50 22.19 23.58
CA ARG A 21 -4.88 21.79 23.30
C ARG A 21 -5.17 21.83 21.79
N LYS A 22 -4.82 22.92 21.11
CA LYS A 22 -4.98 23.04 19.66
C LYS A 22 -4.16 22.00 18.89
N THR A 23 -2.94 21.69 19.33
CA THR A 23 -2.09 20.67 18.70
C THR A 23 -2.63 19.25 18.91
N ARG A 24 -3.45 19.00 19.94
CA ARG A 24 -4.16 17.72 20.15
C ARG A 24 -5.56 17.69 19.54
N GLN A 25 -6.00 18.77 18.89
CA GLN A 25 -7.31 18.81 18.25
C GLN A 25 -7.34 17.75 17.14
N THR A 26 -8.25 16.80 17.25
CA THR A 26 -8.51 15.80 16.21
C THR A 26 -9.62 16.32 15.30
N TYR A 27 -9.40 16.25 13.99
CA TYR A 27 -10.38 16.63 12.98
C TYR A 27 -10.90 15.38 12.29
N SER A 28 -12.22 15.28 12.15
CA SER A 28 -12.85 14.21 11.37
C SER A 28 -12.49 14.36 9.89
N SER A 29 -12.56 13.25 9.14
CA SER A 29 -12.35 13.28 7.69
C SER A 29 -13.32 14.23 6.99
N GLU A 30 -14.57 14.31 7.46
CA GLU A 30 -15.60 15.18 6.88
C GLU A 30 -15.28 16.67 7.10
N GLU A 31 -14.81 17.06 8.29
CA GLU A 31 -14.38 18.43 8.56
C GLU A 31 -13.17 18.84 7.72
N LYS A 32 -12.19 17.93 7.57
CA LYS A 32 -11.03 18.17 6.70
C LYS A 32 -11.46 18.41 5.26
N ILE A 33 -12.33 17.54 4.74
CA ILE A 33 -12.88 17.66 3.38
C ILE A 33 -13.66 18.98 3.21
N ARG A 34 -14.53 19.34 4.16
CA ARG A 34 -15.30 20.58 4.12
C ARG A 34 -14.40 21.81 4.03
N ASN A 35 -13.35 21.86 4.85
CA ASN A 35 -12.37 22.95 4.86
C ASN A 35 -11.60 23.04 3.53
N VAL A 36 -11.09 21.91 3.03
CA VAL A 36 -10.37 21.87 1.75
C VAL A 36 -11.28 22.36 0.61
N LEU A 37 -12.52 21.87 0.53
CA LEU A 37 -13.47 22.29 -0.49
C LEU A 37 -13.85 23.78 -0.38
N ALA A 38 -14.00 24.31 0.84
CA ALA A 38 -14.26 25.74 1.04
C ALA A 38 -13.11 26.61 0.51
N GLY A 39 -11.86 26.21 0.75
CA GLY A 39 -10.69 26.91 0.24
C GLY A 39 -10.57 26.82 -1.28
N LEU A 40 -10.87 25.66 -1.88
CA LEU A 40 -10.90 25.47 -3.33
C LEU A 40 -12.01 26.27 -4.03
N ARG A 41 -13.13 26.52 -3.35
CA ARG A 41 -14.22 27.39 -3.87
C ARG A 41 -13.77 28.84 -4.01
N GLY A 42 -12.82 29.30 -3.19
CA GLY A 42 -12.21 30.62 -3.33
C GLY A 42 -13.09 31.83 -2.94
N TRP A 43 -14.13 31.63 -2.12
CA TRP A 43 -15.04 32.72 -1.71
C TRP A 43 -14.39 33.69 -0.72
N GLU A 44 -13.46 33.20 0.09
CA GLU A 44 -12.63 33.97 1.01
C GLU A 44 -11.16 33.54 0.85
N SER A 45 -10.22 34.37 1.32
CA SER A 45 -8.82 33.98 1.32
C SER A 45 -8.57 32.80 2.26
N ILE A 46 -7.57 31.97 1.97
CA ILE A 46 -7.22 30.83 2.83
C ILE A 46 -6.92 31.28 4.27
N SER A 47 -6.29 32.44 4.44
CA SER A 47 -6.05 33.04 5.77
C SER A 47 -7.34 33.39 6.51
N ALA A 48 -8.36 33.92 5.82
CA ALA A 48 -9.66 34.22 6.44
C ALA A 48 -10.40 32.95 6.84
N LEU A 49 -10.42 31.95 5.95
CA LEU A 49 -10.95 30.61 6.22
C LEU A 49 -10.29 29.97 7.44
N CYS A 50 -8.96 29.96 7.50
CA CYS A 50 -8.21 29.36 8.60
C CYS A 50 -8.49 30.03 9.94
N ARG A 51 -8.65 31.37 9.97
CA ARG A 51 -9.04 32.11 11.19
C ARG A 51 -10.46 31.76 11.64
N ARG A 52 -11.42 31.68 10.71
CA ARG A 52 -12.83 31.35 10.97
C ARG A 52 -12.99 29.94 11.52
N GLU A 53 -12.27 28.99 10.93
CA GLU A 53 -12.33 27.56 11.25
C GLU A 53 -11.38 27.18 12.39
N GLY A 54 -10.55 28.13 12.86
CA GLY A 54 -9.65 27.97 14.00
C GLY A 54 -8.42 27.10 13.73
N ILE A 55 -8.12 26.82 12.46
CA ILE A 55 -7.01 26.00 11.98
C ILE A 55 -5.80 26.86 11.58
N SER A 56 -4.61 26.25 11.50
CA SER A 56 -3.45 26.92 10.90
C SER A 56 -3.43 26.76 9.38
N GLU A 57 -2.90 27.74 8.67
CA GLU A 57 -2.74 27.66 7.20
C GLU A 57 -1.88 26.46 6.79
N SER A 58 -0.81 26.16 7.54
CA SER A 58 0.01 24.98 7.30
C SER A 58 -0.77 23.66 7.34
N LEU A 59 -1.75 23.56 8.26
CA LEU A 59 -2.60 22.39 8.41
C LEU A 59 -3.59 22.27 7.25
N TYR A 60 -4.17 23.39 6.83
CA TYR A 60 -5.00 23.46 5.63
C TYR A 60 -4.23 22.98 4.39
N TYR A 61 -3.01 23.49 4.18
CA TYR A 61 -2.23 23.14 2.99
C TYR A 61 -1.84 21.66 2.98
N SER A 62 -1.44 21.09 4.13
CA SER A 62 -1.21 19.65 4.27
C SER A 62 -2.44 18.83 3.86
N TRP A 63 -3.63 19.19 4.35
CA TRP A 63 -4.85 18.47 3.97
C TRP A 63 -5.21 18.66 2.50
N SER A 64 -5.06 19.88 1.96
CA SER A 64 -5.35 20.15 0.55
C SER A 64 -4.44 19.36 -0.39
N GLN A 65 -3.16 19.22 -0.04
CA GLN A 65 -2.19 18.45 -0.79
C GLN A 65 -2.54 16.96 -0.75
N GLU A 66 -2.80 16.40 0.45
CA GLU A 66 -3.21 15.00 0.59
C GLU A 66 -4.50 14.68 -0.18
N PHE A 67 -5.49 15.58 -0.11
CA PHE A 67 -6.78 15.42 -0.78
C PHE A 67 -6.63 15.44 -2.31
N LEU A 68 -5.91 16.42 -2.86
CA LEU A 68 -5.70 16.55 -4.30
C LEU A 68 -4.82 15.42 -4.85
N GLU A 69 -3.79 15.02 -4.11
CA GLU A 69 -2.91 13.91 -4.51
C GLU A 69 -3.66 12.58 -4.50
N ALA A 70 -4.53 12.33 -3.51
CA ALA A 70 -5.42 11.17 -3.51
C ALA A 70 -6.40 11.19 -4.69
N GLY A 71 -6.96 12.36 -5.01
CA GLY A 71 -7.80 12.55 -6.20
C GLY A 71 -7.03 12.27 -7.49
N LYS A 72 -5.80 12.78 -7.61
CA LYS A 72 -4.93 12.56 -8.76
C LYS A 72 -4.62 11.07 -8.95
N ARG A 73 -4.22 10.35 -7.90
CA ARG A 73 -3.96 8.90 -7.95
C ARG A 73 -5.19 8.11 -8.41
N ARG A 74 -6.37 8.51 -7.93
CA ARG A 74 -7.62 7.87 -8.32
C ARG A 74 -7.94 8.09 -9.81
N LEU A 75 -7.71 9.31 -10.31
CA LEU A 75 -7.97 9.69 -11.70
C LEU A 75 -6.90 9.16 -12.67
N SER A 76 -5.65 9.06 -12.24
CA SER A 76 -4.54 8.53 -13.05
C SER A 76 -4.57 7.01 -13.20
N GLY A 77 -5.65 6.36 -12.75
CA GLY A 77 -5.80 4.92 -12.90
C GLY A 77 -4.81 4.12 -12.06
N ASP A 78 -4.50 4.56 -10.83
CA ASP A 78 -3.87 3.66 -9.84
C ASP A 78 -4.92 2.62 -9.39
N THR A 79 -5.24 1.72 -10.32
CA THR A 79 -6.27 0.69 -10.30
C THR A 79 -5.73 -0.62 -9.75
N ALA A 80 -4.94 -0.59 -8.67
CA ALA A 80 -4.61 -1.83 -7.95
C ALA A 80 -5.85 -2.49 -7.30
N ARG A 81 -7.03 -1.86 -7.33
CA ARG A 81 -8.26 -2.37 -6.67
C ARG A 81 -9.57 -2.22 -7.47
N GLN A 82 -9.52 -1.89 -8.75
CA GLN A 82 -10.71 -1.91 -9.61
C GLN A 82 -10.49 -2.81 -10.83
N ALA A 83 -9.69 -3.88 -10.70
CA ALA A 83 -10.01 -5.08 -11.45
C ALA A 83 -11.42 -5.48 -10.98
N THR A 84 -12.37 -5.34 -11.89
CA THR A 84 -13.79 -5.61 -11.69
C THR A 84 -13.94 -6.95 -10.95
N SER A 85 -14.76 -7.00 -9.90
CA SER A 85 -15.03 -8.24 -9.16
C SER A 85 -15.26 -9.49 -10.03
N PRO A 86 -15.89 -9.44 -11.23
CA PRO A 86 -15.96 -10.59 -12.12
C PRO A 86 -14.61 -10.99 -12.73
N GLU A 87 -13.82 -10.04 -13.23
CA GLU A 87 -12.50 -10.31 -13.83
C GLU A 87 -11.51 -10.90 -12.81
N VAL A 88 -11.50 -10.38 -11.57
CA VAL A 88 -10.68 -10.96 -10.49
C VAL A 88 -11.15 -12.38 -10.13
N LYS A 89 -12.46 -12.62 -10.19
CA LYS A 89 -13.04 -13.93 -9.92
C LYS A 89 -12.70 -14.92 -11.04
N GLU A 90 -12.81 -14.49 -12.30
CA GLU A 90 -12.44 -15.25 -13.49
C GLU A 90 -10.95 -15.61 -13.48
N LEU A 91 -10.07 -14.61 -13.28
CA LEU A 91 -8.62 -14.83 -13.16
C LEU A 91 -8.27 -15.76 -12.00
N ARG A 92 -8.98 -15.68 -10.86
CA ARG A 92 -8.78 -16.62 -9.74
C ARG A 92 -9.24 -18.03 -10.07
N SER A 93 -10.36 -18.19 -10.80
CA SER A 93 -10.81 -19.50 -11.25
C SER A 93 -9.87 -20.10 -12.30
N GLU A 94 -9.39 -19.31 -13.25
CA GLU A 94 -8.41 -19.75 -14.24
C GLU A 94 -7.09 -20.14 -13.57
N ALA A 95 -6.61 -19.34 -12.63
CA ALA A 95 -5.41 -19.67 -11.86
C ALA A 95 -5.58 -20.95 -11.02
N MET A 96 -6.80 -21.28 -10.59
CA MET A 96 -7.09 -22.53 -9.89
C MET A 96 -7.08 -23.72 -10.84
N ALA A 97 -7.77 -23.61 -11.98
CA ALA A 97 -7.79 -24.64 -13.01
C ALA A 97 -6.37 -24.93 -13.56
N LEU A 98 -5.57 -23.89 -13.77
CA LEU A 98 -4.16 -24.04 -14.17
C LEU A 98 -3.33 -24.78 -13.11
N LYS A 99 -3.56 -24.52 -11.81
CA LYS A 99 -2.86 -25.23 -10.74
C LYS A 99 -3.22 -26.70 -10.68
N GLU A 100 -4.50 -27.05 -10.87
CA GLU A 100 -4.95 -28.44 -10.94
C GLU A 100 -4.31 -29.16 -12.12
N CYS A 101 -4.34 -28.56 -13.32
CA CYS A 101 -3.74 -29.13 -14.52
C CYS A 101 -2.22 -29.33 -14.38
N VAL A 102 -1.53 -28.38 -13.74
CA VAL A 102 -0.10 -28.53 -13.40
C VAL A 102 0.14 -29.67 -12.41
N ALA A 103 -0.74 -29.84 -11.41
CA ALA A 103 -0.62 -30.94 -10.45
C ALA A 103 -0.80 -32.31 -11.12
N ASP A 104 -1.80 -32.44 -12.00
CA ASP A 104 -2.06 -33.66 -12.76
C ASP A 104 -0.90 -33.99 -13.70
N LEU A 105 -0.41 -33.01 -14.46
CA LEU A 105 0.79 -33.17 -15.30
C LEU A 105 2.04 -33.52 -14.49
N THR A 106 2.18 -32.97 -13.28
CA THR A 106 3.32 -33.31 -12.40
C THR A 106 3.21 -34.75 -11.91
N LEU A 107 2.00 -35.21 -11.59
CA LEU A 107 1.75 -36.60 -11.19
C LEU A 107 2.00 -37.56 -12.35
N GLU A 108 1.49 -37.24 -13.55
CA GLU A 108 1.71 -38.02 -14.77
C GLU A 108 3.20 -38.10 -15.12
N ASN A 109 3.93 -36.99 -15.08
CA ASN A 109 5.38 -37.00 -15.31
C ASN A 109 6.15 -37.82 -14.26
N ARG A 110 5.66 -37.90 -13.02
CA ARG A 110 6.26 -38.73 -11.97
C ARG A 110 5.91 -40.22 -12.10
N LEU A 111 4.71 -40.54 -12.56
CA LEU A 111 4.20 -41.92 -12.63
C LEU A 111 4.47 -42.60 -13.98
N LEU A 112 4.48 -41.84 -15.08
CA LEU A 112 4.45 -42.35 -16.45
C LEU A 112 5.55 -41.75 -17.36
N GLY A 113 6.21 -40.66 -16.95
CA GLY A 113 7.27 -40.02 -17.72
C GLY A 113 8.66 -40.67 -17.54
N PRO A 114 9.57 -40.58 -18.53
CA PRO A 114 10.93 -41.14 -18.45
C PRO A 114 11.84 -40.49 -17.39
N ILE A 115 11.35 -39.44 -16.72
CA ILE A 115 12.03 -38.74 -15.60
C ILE A 115 11.30 -39.04 -14.28
N GLY A 116 10.57 -40.16 -14.22
CA GLY A 116 10.06 -40.74 -12.99
C GLY A 116 11.20 -41.35 -12.19
N ASN A 117 11.86 -40.52 -11.36
CA ASN A 117 12.63 -40.91 -10.19
C ASN A 117 13.50 -42.18 -10.35
N ILE A 118 14.46 -42.16 -11.29
CA ILE A 118 15.52 -43.16 -11.29
C ILE A 118 16.30 -42.96 -9.97
N PRO A 119 16.35 -43.95 -9.05
CA PRO A 119 17.18 -43.86 -7.86
C PRO A 119 18.62 -43.49 -8.27
N PRO A 120 19.33 -42.63 -7.54
CA PRO A 120 20.68 -42.20 -7.94
C PRO A 120 21.63 -43.37 -8.29
N ALA A 121 21.50 -44.49 -7.59
CA ALA A 121 22.24 -45.73 -7.85
C ALA A 121 21.92 -46.37 -9.23
N GLU A 122 20.67 -46.30 -9.68
CA GLU A 122 20.24 -46.80 -10.99
C GLU A 122 20.60 -45.79 -12.11
N ALA A 123 20.66 -44.50 -11.80
CA ALA A 123 21.06 -43.47 -12.75
C ALA A 123 22.56 -43.55 -13.07
N GLU A 124 23.39 -43.77 -12.04
CA GLU A 124 24.83 -43.99 -12.20
C GLU A 124 25.12 -45.26 -13.00
N THR A 125 24.48 -46.38 -12.67
CA THR A 125 24.68 -47.63 -13.42
C THR A 125 24.24 -47.53 -14.87
N ASN A 126 23.11 -46.86 -15.16
CA ASN A 126 22.69 -46.62 -16.54
C ASN A 126 23.62 -45.67 -17.30
N PHE A 127 24.18 -44.66 -16.63
CA PHE A 127 25.14 -43.73 -17.22
C PHE A 127 26.45 -44.44 -17.62
N TYR A 128 27.01 -45.27 -16.74
CA TYR A 128 28.21 -46.04 -17.06
C TYR A 128 27.96 -47.12 -18.12
N ALA A 129 26.82 -47.83 -18.06
CA ALA A 129 26.45 -48.83 -19.06
C ALA A 129 26.24 -48.22 -20.47
N ALA A 130 25.74 -46.98 -20.54
CA ALA A 130 25.61 -46.25 -21.80
C ALA A 130 26.97 -45.82 -22.38
N MET A 131 27.92 -45.45 -21.52
CA MET A 131 29.29 -45.10 -21.90
C MET A 131 30.05 -46.32 -22.44
N GLU A 132 29.93 -47.47 -21.76
CA GLU A 132 30.53 -48.73 -22.22
C GLU A 132 29.95 -49.21 -23.56
N ARG A 133 28.65 -49.00 -23.81
CA ARG A 133 28.04 -49.29 -25.12
C ARG A 133 28.50 -48.34 -26.22
N SER A 134 28.79 -47.09 -25.88
CA SER A 134 29.34 -46.09 -26.80
C SER A 134 30.77 -46.44 -27.21
N ASP A 135 31.61 -46.83 -26.25
CA ASP A 135 33.01 -47.20 -26.50
C ASP A 135 33.17 -48.54 -27.24
N MET A 136 32.17 -49.43 -27.15
CA MET A 136 32.10 -50.68 -27.91
C MET A 136 31.51 -50.53 -29.33
N ALA A 137 30.91 -49.38 -29.64
CA ALA A 137 30.28 -49.09 -30.93
C ALA A 137 31.09 -48.13 -31.82
N ALA A 138 32.28 -47.71 -31.36
CA ALA A 138 33.28 -46.92 -32.10
C ALA A 138 34.45 -47.81 -32.54
#